data_AF-A6I8R4-F1
#
_entry.id   AF-A6I8R4-F1
#
_cell.length_a   1.000
_cell.length_b   1.000
_cell.length_c   1.000
_cell.angle_alpha   90.00
_cell.angle_beta   90.00
_cell.angle_gamma   90.00
#
_symmetry.space_group_name_H-M   'P 1'
#
loop_
_entity.id
_entity.type
_entity.pdbx_description
1 polymer ?
#
loop_
_entity_poly.entity_id
_entity_poly.type
_entity_poly.pdbx_seq_one_letter_code
_entity_poly.pdbx_strand_id
1 'polypeptide(L)' 'MSVETSEGFLSEIGSQALATGSYMPPPTVLQQIDAVADADVVKAAKKFVSGKKSMTASGNLGHTPFLDEL' A
#
# COMPACT_ATOMS: atom_id res chain seq x y z
N MET A 1 8.10 -6.35 -13.57
CA MET A 1 8.67 -7.70 -13.71
C MET A 1 8.26 -8.73 -12.66
N SER A 2 7.54 -8.39 -11.58
CA SER A 2 7.15 -9.41 -10.56
C SER A 2 6.16 -10.48 -11.01
N VAL A 3 5.40 -10.29 -12.09
CA VAL A 3 4.39 -11.27 -12.58
C VAL A 3 4.76 -11.89 -13.93
N GLU A 4 5.94 -11.59 -14.45
CA GLU A 4 6.40 -12.05 -15.77
C GLU A 4 6.99 -13.47 -15.73
N THR A 5 7.28 -13.99 -14.54
CA THR A 5 7.70 -15.37 -14.30
C THR A 5 6.56 -16.20 -13.72
N SER A 6 6.56 -17.51 -13.98
CA SER A 6 5.55 -18.41 -13.41
C SER A 6 5.54 -18.40 -11.87
N GLU A 7 6.72 -18.32 -11.25
CA GLU A 7 6.84 -18.21 -9.79
C GLU A 7 6.19 -16.92 -9.27
N GLY A 8 6.52 -15.79 -9.89
CA GLY A 8 5.96 -14.49 -9.53
C GLY A 8 4.46 -14.43 -9.73
N PHE A 9 3.96 -14.98 -10.84
CA PHE A 9 2.54 -15.07 -11.13
C PHE A 9 1.77 -15.95 -10.14
N LEU A 10 2.30 -17.13 -9.78
CA LEU A 10 1.68 -18.02 -8.79
C LEU A 10 1.70 -17.42 -7.38
N SER A 11 2.79 -16.73 -7.02
CA SER A 11 2.90 -16.02 -5.75
C SER A 11 1.86 -14.90 -5.62
N GLU A 12 1.61 -14.16 -6.71
CA GLU A 12 0.56 -13.14 -6.76
C GLU A 12 -0.83 -13.74 -6.57
N ILE A 13 -1.15 -14.82 -7.29
CA ILE A 13 -2.44 -15.53 -7.14
C ILE A 13 -2.63 -15.98 -5.69
N GLY A 14 -1.62 -16.62 -5.10
CA GLY A 14 -1.67 -17.13 -3.73
C GLY A 14 -1.85 -16.00 -2.71
N SER A 15 -1.13 -14.89 -2.88
CA SER A 15 -1.20 -13.73 -1.98
C SER A 15 -2.56 -13.05 -2.04
N GLN A 16 -3.11 -12.83 -3.23
CA GLN A 16 -4.45 -12.26 -3.38
C GLN A 16 -5.53 -13.19 -2.83
N ALA A 17 -5.46 -14.48 -3.14
CA ALA A 17 -6.42 -15.46 -2.62
C ALA A 17 -6.39 -15.55 -1.10
N LEU A 18 -5.20 -15.46 -0.50
CA LEU A 18 -5.04 -15.46 0.96
C LEU A 18 -5.60 -14.17 1.60
N ALA A 19 -5.30 -13.01 1.03
CA ALA A 19 -5.70 -11.72 1.61
C ALA A 19 -7.17 -11.38 1.36
N THR A 20 -7.73 -11.78 0.22
CA THR A 20 -9.04 -11.32 -0.27
C THR A 20 -10.04 -12.45 -0.52
N GLY A 21 -9.61 -13.72 -0.46
CA GLY A 21 -10.43 -14.88 -0.80
C GLY A 21 -10.64 -15.08 -2.30
N SER A 22 -10.04 -14.25 -3.16
CA SER A 22 -10.21 -14.32 -4.62
C SER A 22 -8.94 -13.88 -5.37
N TYR A 23 -8.88 -14.17 -6.67
CA TYR A 23 -7.87 -13.65 -7.57
C TYR A 23 -8.49 -12.65 -8.54
N MET A 24 -7.86 -11.49 -8.66
CA MET A 24 -8.23 -10.43 -9.60
C MET A 24 -7.25 -10.43 -10.78
N PRO A 25 -7.73 -10.73 -12.00
CA PRO A 25 -6.89 -10.69 -13.19
C PRO A 25 -6.30 -9.29 -13.45
N PRO A 26 -5.12 -9.18 -14.06
CA PRO A 26 -4.45 -7.90 -14.28
C PRO A 26 -5.31 -6.84 -15.00
N PRO A 27 -6.12 -7.17 -16.03
CA PRO A 27 -6.99 -6.18 -16.68
C PRO A 27 -7.98 -5.51 -15.72
N THR A 28 -8.54 -6.26 -14.77
CA THR A 28 -9.46 -5.73 -13.76
C THR A 28 -8.74 -4.79 -12.81
N VAL A 29 -7.52 -5.14 -12.39
CA VAL A 29 -6.69 -4.30 -11.54
C VAL A 29 -6.34 -2.98 -12.25
N LEU A 30 -5.98 -3.04 -13.54
CA LEU A 30 -5.70 -1.84 -14.34
C LEU A 30 -6.92 -0.93 -14.45
N GLN A 31 -8.11 -1.48 -14.71
CA GLN A 31 -9.35 -0.70 -14.73
C GLN A 31 -9.65 -0.02 -13.39
N GLN A 32 -9.35 -0.67 -12.27
CA GLN A 32 -9.51 -0.06 -10.95
C GLN A 32 -8.52 1.08 -10.70
N ILE A 33 -7.29 0.96 -11.20
CA ILE A 33 -6.29 2.03 -11.13
C ILE A 33 -6.75 3.22 -11.97
N ASP A 34 -7.22 2.97 -13.20
CA ASP A 34 -7.70 4.02 -14.10
C ASP A 34 -8.96 4.73 -13.57
N ALA A 35 -9.74 4.07 -12.72
CA ALA A 35 -10.94 4.62 -12.11
C ALA A 35 -10.66 5.55 -10.90
N VAL A 36 -9.41 5.61 -10.41
CA VAL A 36 -9.07 6.47 -9.26
C VAL A 36 -9.18 7.94 -9.64
N ALA A 37 -10.03 8.69 -8.94
CA ALA A 37 -10.18 10.13 -9.13
C ALA A 37 -9.47 10.95 -8.04
N ASP A 38 -9.24 12.24 -8.30
CA ASP A 38 -8.62 13.17 -7.34
C ASP A 38 -9.30 13.15 -5.96
N ALA A 39 -10.63 13.03 -5.95
CA ALA A 39 -11.40 12.96 -4.71
C ALA A 39 -11.06 11.72 -3.86
N ASP A 40 -10.80 10.58 -4.50
CA ASP A 40 -10.40 9.35 -3.81
C ASP A 40 -9.01 9.48 -3.21
N VAL A 41 -8.09 10.10 -3.95
CA VAL A 41 -6.73 10.42 -3.48
C VAL A 41 -6.79 11.34 -2.27
N VAL A 42 -7.53 12.45 -2.35
CA VAL A 42 -7.69 13.39 -1.24
C VAL A 42 -8.32 12.72 -0.02
N LYS A 43 -9.33 11.86 -0.23
CA LYS A 43 -9.99 11.11 0.85
C LYS A 43 -9.03 10.12 1.51
N ALA A 44 -8.27 9.36 0.72
CA ALA A 44 -7.28 8.42 1.22
C ALA A 44 -6.18 9.15 2.00
N ALA A 45 -5.66 10.26 1.48
CA ALA A 45 -4.66 11.10 2.14
C ALA A 45 -5.17 11.62 3.49
N LYS A 46 -6.39 12.18 3.53
CA LYS A 46 -7.02 12.63 4.79
C LYS A 46 -7.13 11.50 5.81
N LYS A 47 -7.61 10.33 5.39
CA LYS A 47 -7.70 9.16 6.27
C LYS A 47 -6.32 8.75 6.80
N PHE A 48 -5.31 8.72 5.94
CA PHE A 48 -3.95 8.37 6.31
C PHE A 48 -3.36 9.34 7.35
N VAL A 49 -3.41 10.65 7.10
CA VAL A 49 -2.82 11.65 8.02
C VAL A 49 -3.57 11.77 9.34
N SER A 50 -4.87 11.46 9.37
CA SER A 50 -5.67 11.42 10.60
C SER A 50 -5.42 10.19 11.47
N GLY A 51 -4.73 9.18 10.94
CA GLY A 51 -4.42 7.95 11.65
C GLY A 51 -3.40 8.15 12.77
N LYS A 52 -3.34 7.20 13.71
CA LYS A 52 -2.29 7.18 14.73
C LYS A 52 -0.94 6.97 14.05
N LYS A 53 -0.04 7.95 14.19
CA LYS A 53 1.32 7.87 13.68
C LYS A 53 2.15 6.86 14.48
N SER A 54 3.12 6.25 13.82
CA SER A 54 4.09 5.34 14.42
C SER A 54 5.48 5.71 13.91
N MET A 55 6.47 5.78 14.80
CA MET A 55 7.87 6.05 14.46
C MET A 55 8.77 5.05 15.17
N THR A 56 9.78 4.57 14.45
CA THR A 56 10.89 3.79 14.98
C THR A 56 12.18 4.48 14.56
N ALA A 57 13.11 4.70 15.49
CA ALA A 57 14.43 5.27 15.23
C ALA A 57 15.52 4.52 16.01
N SER A 58 16.72 4.45 15.46
CA SER A 58 17.86 3.74 16.09
C SER A 58 19.19 4.45 15.78
N GLY A 59 20.14 4.43 16.72
CA GLY A 59 21.47 5.06 16.57
C GLY A 59 21.64 6.31 17.43
N ASN A 60 22.31 7.33 16.90
CA ASN A 60 22.41 8.63 17.57
C ASN A 60 21.15 9.47 17.28
N LEU A 61 20.32 9.67 18.31
CA LEU A 61 19.00 10.30 18.20
C LEU A 61 18.95 11.74 18.74
N GLY A 62 20.10 12.38 18.96
CA GLY A 62 20.16 13.73 19.56
C GLY A 62 19.43 14.84 18.80
N HIS A 63 19.05 14.60 17.54
CA HIS A 63 18.30 15.52 16.68
C HIS A 63 17.01 14.91 16.11
N THR A 64 16.57 13.76 16.62
CA THR A 64 15.32 13.13 16.15
C THR A 64 14.12 13.90 16.75
N PRO A 65 13.20 14.41 15.92
CA PRO A 65 12.02 15.12 16.41
C PRO A 65 11.06 14.18 17.13
N PHE A 66 10.16 14.75 17.94
CA PHE A 66 9.08 14.00 18.53
C PHE A 66 8.03 13.61 17.47
N LEU A 67 7.25 12.57 17.76
CA LEU A 67 6.27 12.03 16.82
C LEU A 67 5.14 13.02 16.48
N ASP A 68 4.80 13.90 17.42
CA ASP A 68 3.81 14.97 17.28
C ASP A 68 4.33 16.21 16.55
N GLU A 69 5.65 16.29 16.34
CA GLU A 69 6.29 17.28 15.47
C GLU A 69 6.30 16.83 13.99
N LEU A 70 5.76 15.64 13.68
CA LEU A 70 5.62 15.06 12.34
C LEU A 70 4.14 14.92 11.91
#